data_AF-A0A060ZRF3-F1
#
_entry.id   AF-A0A060ZRF3-F1
#
_cell.length_a   1.000
_cell.length_b   1.000
_cell.length_c   1.000
_cell.angle_alpha   90.00
_cell.angle_beta   90.00
_cell.angle_gamma   90.00
#
_symmetry.space_group_name_H-M   'P 1'
#
loop_
_entity.id
_entity.type
_entity.pdbx_description
1 polymer ?
#
loop_
_entity_poly.entity_id
_entity_poly.type
_entity_poly.pdbx_seq_one_letter_code
_entity_poly.pdbx_strand_id
1 'polypeptide(L)'
;MRRAAVLGGSIAGLLAARVLSDHADEVVVLERDDVAVSGEFGGGQGPRPGVPQGTQMHALLDAGRRRIDHWFPGFSTELVADGAALADTGTDVHSYLDGSLKVLVGGVEMVSATRPFLETHLRRRVLALDNLSQVNGRVQGLAFTGDRVSGVRYAGAAGDDVLSADLVVDATGRASRIAAWLREGGWPEPEMRRVHVDLGYATALFRHPEGPHGVTLAQSLATLPDGRLRLGTLGRVEGDRWIVLVAGYSEDRPGRSMEGFLRRCEEDPAAPFRQLAEDGEPIGEPVTYRHPDNRRRDFHLLDRFPAGLIAVGDTLASFNPIYGQGMSSATMHASCLAACLESGQSLRDPAWSYFKQVRAVVDDAWQTSVLNDLKLPHVTGPRPRGFKVASQLSDLIVKASVTDPVIHRRFLQVAHMLSPAKTLMRPGTLLRAAWAVRKQDTPAADTPLDTAA
;
A
#
# COMPACT_ATOMS: atom_id res chain seq x y z
N MET A 1 12.35 -17.52 21.79
CA MET A 1 11.58 -18.70 21.32
C MET A 1 12.52 -19.54 20.48
N ARG A 2 12.31 -20.86 20.33
CA ARG A 2 13.24 -21.67 19.53
C ARG A 2 13.05 -21.41 18.04
N ARG A 3 11.82 -21.50 17.53
CA ARG A 3 11.56 -21.37 16.09
C ARG A 3 10.30 -20.60 15.78
N ALA A 4 10.38 -19.67 14.83
CA ALA A 4 9.23 -19.01 14.23
C ALA A 4 9.08 -19.39 12.75
N ALA A 5 7.84 -19.52 12.28
CA ALA A 5 7.53 -19.75 10.87
C ALA A 5 6.73 -18.58 10.30
N VAL A 6 7.15 -18.06 9.15
CA VAL A 6 6.44 -17.01 8.40
C VAL A 6 5.92 -17.59 7.11
N LEU A 7 4.61 -17.50 6.89
CA LEU A 7 3.94 -18.03 5.71
C LEU A 7 3.80 -16.92 4.67
N GLY A 8 4.53 -17.02 3.56
CA GLY A 8 4.59 -16.02 2.50
C GLY A 8 5.80 -15.10 2.64
N GLY A 9 6.54 -14.91 1.55
CA GLY A 9 7.78 -14.15 1.48
C GLY A 9 7.63 -12.75 0.88
N SER A 10 6.43 -12.17 0.81
CA SER A 10 6.24 -10.78 0.35
C SER A 10 6.76 -9.76 1.38
N ILE A 11 6.72 -8.44 1.07
CA ILE A 11 7.07 -7.36 2.02
C ILE A 11 6.50 -7.58 3.44
N ALA A 12 5.23 -7.98 3.60
CA ALA A 12 4.66 -8.20 4.93
C ALA A 12 5.32 -9.36 5.69
N GLY A 13 5.62 -10.46 4.99
CA GLY A 13 6.30 -11.62 5.55
C GLY A 13 7.77 -11.33 5.86
N LEU A 14 8.46 -10.63 4.97
CA LEU A 14 9.86 -10.21 5.16
C LEU A 14 10.03 -9.28 6.38
N LEU A 15 9.09 -8.34 6.58
CA LEU A 15 9.12 -7.46 7.75
C LEU A 15 8.76 -8.19 9.04
N ALA A 16 7.81 -9.14 8.99
CA ALA A 16 7.53 -10.00 10.13
C ALA A 16 8.73 -10.88 10.48
N ALA A 17 9.39 -11.46 9.48
CA ALA A 17 10.60 -12.26 9.64
C ALA A 17 11.74 -11.46 10.28
N ARG A 18 11.96 -10.22 9.84
CA ARG A 18 12.91 -9.29 10.46
C ARG A 18 12.59 -9.02 11.93
N VAL A 19 11.32 -8.84 12.29
CA VAL A 19 10.96 -8.65 13.70
C VAL A 19 11.21 -9.94 14.50
N LEU A 20 10.82 -11.08 13.95
CA LEU A 20 10.97 -12.38 14.62
C LEU A 20 12.44 -12.77 14.83
N SER A 21 13.37 -12.30 13.98
CA SER A 21 14.80 -12.59 14.13
C SER A 21 15.38 -12.09 15.45
N ASP A 22 14.77 -11.08 16.07
CA ASP A 22 15.22 -10.54 17.37
C ASP A 22 14.67 -11.37 18.56
N HIS A 23 13.73 -12.28 18.32
CA HIS A 23 12.99 -13.00 19.36
C HIS A 23 13.00 -14.54 19.20
N ALA A 24 13.55 -15.06 18.11
CA ALA A 24 13.64 -16.48 17.80
C ALA A 24 15.08 -16.92 17.54
N ASP A 25 15.45 -18.12 17.97
CA ASP A 25 16.75 -18.70 17.63
C ASP A 25 16.83 -19.06 16.13
N GLU A 26 15.68 -19.36 15.52
CA GLU A 26 15.54 -19.68 14.10
C GLU A 26 14.23 -19.13 13.54
N VAL A 27 14.29 -18.50 12.36
CA VAL A 27 13.11 -18.05 11.63
C VAL A 27 13.12 -18.64 10.22
N VAL A 28 12.01 -19.25 9.82
CA VAL A 28 11.85 -19.89 8.51
C VAL A 28 10.73 -19.20 7.74
N VAL A 29 11.05 -18.65 6.58
CA VAL A 29 10.07 -18.10 5.64
C VAL A 29 9.69 -19.16 4.61
N LEU A 30 8.42 -19.55 4.59
CA LEU A 30 7.85 -20.46 3.59
C LEU A 30 7.26 -19.66 2.44
N GLU A 31 7.87 -19.74 1.27
CA GLU A 31 7.44 -19.05 0.05
C GLU A 31 7.18 -20.07 -1.06
N ARG A 32 6.03 -19.97 -1.74
CA ARG A 32 5.67 -20.92 -2.81
C ARG A 32 6.34 -20.58 -4.14
N ASP A 33 6.59 -19.29 -4.38
CA ASP A 33 7.18 -18.83 -5.63
C ASP A 33 8.69 -19.02 -5.60
N ASP A 34 9.28 -19.43 -6.73
CA ASP A 34 10.73 -19.36 -6.89
C ASP A 34 11.15 -17.92 -7.18
N VAL A 35 11.66 -17.24 -6.15
CA VAL A 35 12.02 -15.81 -6.23
C VAL A 35 13.35 -15.60 -6.96
N ALA A 36 14.21 -16.62 -7.05
CA ALA A 36 15.46 -16.52 -7.80
C ALA A 36 15.24 -16.53 -9.32
N VAL A 37 14.12 -17.10 -9.76
CA VAL A 37 13.73 -17.24 -11.18
C VAL A 37 12.78 -16.12 -11.62
N SER A 38 12.30 -15.26 -10.72
CA SER A 38 11.41 -14.16 -11.09
C SER A 38 12.18 -12.94 -11.59
N GLY A 39 12.04 -12.63 -12.89
CA GLY A 39 12.70 -11.52 -13.56
C GLY A 39 12.11 -10.15 -13.27
N GLU A 40 12.83 -9.13 -13.75
CA GLU A 40 12.48 -7.72 -13.62
C GLU A 40 11.20 -7.36 -14.40
N PHE A 41 10.44 -6.38 -13.89
CA PHE A 41 9.31 -5.84 -14.63
C PHE A 41 9.80 -5.16 -15.91
N GLY A 42 9.28 -5.61 -17.06
CA GLY A 42 9.74 -5.18 -18.39
C GLY A 42 10.85 -6.05 -18.98
N GLY A 43 11.42 -7.02 -18.24
CA GLY A 43 12.48 -7.92 -18.70
C GLY A 43 12.01 -9.18 -19.44
N GLY A 44 10.75 -9.21 -19.91
CA GLY A 44 10.16 -10.36 -20.63
C GLY A 44 9.71 -11.53 -19.76
N GLN A 45 9.96 -11.51 -18.45
CA GLN A 45 9.41 -12.47 -17.50
C GLN A 45 8.12 -11.93 -16.85
N GLY A 46 7.12 -12.80 -16.68
CA GLY A 46 5.81 -12.44 -16.14
C GLY A 46 5.84 -12.15 -14.62
N PRO A 47 4.77 -11.54 -14.06
CA PRO A 47 4.65 -11.33 -12.62
C PRO A 47 4.77 -12.63 -11.83
N ARG A 48 5.36 -12.54 -10.65
CA ARG A 48 5.31 -13.62 -9.65
C ARG A 48 3.84 -14.01 -9.36
N PRO A 49 3.46 -15.30 -9.47
CA PRO A 49 2.08 -15.72 -9.21
C PRO A 49 1.58 -15.40 -7.79
N GLY A 50 2.45 -15.37 -6.78
CA GLY A 50 2.14 -14.95 -5.41
C GLY A 50 1.91 -13.46 -5.21
N VAL A 51 2.37 -12.61 -6.13
CA VAL A 51 2.26 -11.15 -6.07
C VAL A 51 1.80 -10.61 -7.44
N PRO A 52 0.56 -10.91 -7.88
CA PRO A 52 0.08 -10.51 -9.20
C PRO A 52 0.05 -8.99 -9.41
N GLN A 53 -0.05 -8.22 -8.32
CA GLN A 53 0.05 -6.76 -8.36
C GLN A 53 1.47 -6.23 -8.54
N GLY A 54 2.51 -7.06 -8.49
CA GLY A 54 3.92 -6.61 -8.53
C GLY A 54 4.32 -5.86 -9.80
N THR A 55 3.55 -6.00 -10.88
CA THR A 55 3.74 -5.27 -12.16
C THR A 55 3.09 -3.88 -12.17
N GLN A 56 2.37 -3.51 -11.11
CA GLN A 56 1.71 -2.22 -11.01
C GLN A 56 2.66 -1.20 -10.36
N MET A 57 2.40 0.09 -10.58
CA MET A 57 3.16 1.15 -9.94
C MET A 57 3.06 1.08 -8.41
N HIS A 58 4.20 1.24 -7.73
CA HIS A 58 4.29 1.33 -6.28
C HIS A 58 5.17 2.52 -5.89
N ALA A 59 4.77 3.20 -4.82
CA ALA A 59 5.61 4.16 -4.12
C ALA A 59 5.58 3.84 -2.63
N LEU A 60 6.74 3.75 -2.00
CA LEU A 60 6.85 3.53 -0.57
C LEU A 60 6.59 4.86 0.15
N LEU A 61 5.46 4.93 0.89
CA LEU A 61 5.12 6.12 1.67
C LEU A 61 6.13 6.33 2.81
N ASP A 62 6.27 7.59 3.23
CA ASP A 62 7.30 8.03 4.17
C ASP A 62 7.29 7.26 5.50
N ALA A 63 6.11 6.98 6.09
CA ALA A 63 6.05 6.17 7.31
C ALA A 63 6.63 4.76 7.12
N GLY A 64 6.35 4.12 5.98
CA GLY A 64 6.90 2.81 5.65
C GLY A 64 8.40 2.88 5.43
N ARG A 65 8.87 3.86 4.66
CA ARG A 65 10.29 4.13 4.41
C ARG A 65 11.09 4.28 5.70
N ARG A 66 10.68 5.22 6.57
CA ARG A 66 11.34 5.49 7.85
C ARG A 66 11.39 4.26 8.76
N ARG A 67 10.33 3.44 8.74
CA ARG A 67 10.28 2.22 9.54
C ARG A 67 11.23 1.14 9.03
N ILE A 68 11.32 0.98 7.71
CA ILE A 68 12.26 0.04 7.10
C ILE A 68 13.70 0.51 7.35
N ASP A 69 14.01 1.79 7.19
CA ASP A 69 15.33 2.36 7.51
C ASP A 69 15.69 2.18 8.99
N HIS A 70 14.72 2.22 9.90
CA HIS A 70 14.97 1.96 11.32
C HIS A 70 15.43 0.51 11.58
N TRP A 71 14.81 -0.47 10.92
CA TRP A 71 15.20 -1.89 11.06
C TRP A 71 16.40 -2.28 10.21
N PHE A 72 16.62 -1.58 9.10
CA PHE A 72 17.72 -1.76 8.17
C PHE A 72 18.36 -0.40 7.86
N PRO A 73 19.25 0.11 8.73
CA PRO A 73 19.92 1.37 8.50
C PRO A 73 20.59 1.45 7.12
N GLY A 74 20.31 2.55 6.40
CA GLY A 74 20.82 2.81 5.06
C GLY A 74 20.03 2.15 3.92
N PHE A 75 18.90 1.50 4.19
CA PHE A 75 18.10 0.82 3.17
C PHE A 75 17.63 1.75 2.05
N SER A 76 17.05 2.91 2.37
CA SER A 76 16.59 3.86 1.36
C SER A 76 17.77 4.47 0.58
N THR A 77 18.90 4.70 1.22
CA THR A 77 20.13 5.18 0.56
C THR A 77 20.65 4.17 -0.45
N GLU A 78 20.65 2.88 -0.07
CA GLU A 78 21.01 1.78 -0.97
C GLU A 78 20.07 1.70 -2.16
N LEU A 79 18.75 1.75 -1.94
CA LEU A 79 17.77 1.75 -3.04
C LEU A 79 18.02 2.88 -4.05
N VAL A 80 18.30 4.09 -3.56
CA VAL A 80 18.58 5.25 -4.41
C VAL A 80 19.89 5.08 -5.17
N ALA A 81 20.94 4.58 -4.50
CA ALA A 81 22.21 4.29 -5.14
C ALA A 81 22.08 3.22 -6.26
N ASP A 82 21.19 2.25 -6.05
CA ASP A 82 20.90 1.18 -7.01
C ASP A 82 19.84 1.57 -8.06
N GLY A 83 19.37 2.83 -8.05
CA GLY A 83 18.58 3.45 -9.13
C GLY A 83 17.14 3.82 -8.81
N ALA A 84 16.63 3.58 -7.60
CA ALA A 84 15.32 4.11 -7.20
C ALA A 84 15.32 5.64 -7.10
N ALA A 85 14.15 6.25 -7.24
CA ALA A 85 13.99 7.69 -7.10
C ALA A 85 13.45 8.05 -5.71
N LEU A 86 14.12 8.96 -5.00
CA LEU A 86 13.60 9.60 -3.79
C LEU A 86 12.98 10.95 -4.19
N ALA A 87 11.75 11.20 -3.77
CA ALA A 87 11.00 12.40 -4.14
C ALA A 87 10.43 13.09 -2.90
N ASP A 88 10.76 14.38 -2.70
CA ASP A 88 10.16 15.23 -1.65
C ASP A 88 8.92 15.97 -2.16
N THR A 89 7.88 16.04 -1.33
CA THR A 89 6.59 16.67 -1.71
C THR A 89 6.63 18.19 -1.86
N GLY A 90 7.75 18.83 -1.53
CA GLY A 90 7.98 20.25 -1.71
C GLY A 90 8.64 20.62 -3.03
N THR A 91 9.21 19.64 -3.74
CA THR A 91 10.04 19.89 -4.91
C THR A 91 9.80 18.90 -6.06
N ASP A 92 9.64 17.62 -5.75
CA ASP A 92 9.69 16.54 -6.74
C ASP A 92 8.33 15.87 -7.02
N VAL A 93 7.38 15.98 -6.09
CA VAL A 93 6.06 15.32 -6.17
C VAL A 93 4.97 16.32 -6.52
N HIS A 94 4.33 16.13 -7.67
CA HIS A 94 3.22 16.94 -8.13
C HIS A 94 1.89 16.20 -7.97
N SER A 95 1.04 16.64 -7.05
CA SER A 95 -0.32 16.11 -6.91
C SER A 95 -1.33 17.06 -7.56
N TYR A 96 -2.13 16.55 -8.48
CA TYR A 96 -3.17 17.27 -9.19
C TYR A 96 -4.56 16.84 -8.71
N LEU A 97 -5.46 17.80 -8.54
CA LEU A 97 -6.89 17.58 -8.33
C LEU A 97 -7.64 18.27 -9.46
N ASP A 98 -8.33 17.50 -10.29
CA ASP A 98 -9.10 18.00 -11.45
C ASP A 98 -8.26 18.96 -12.33
N GLY A 99 -6.98 18.62 -12.54
CA GLY A 99 -6.02 19.41 -13.32
C GLY A 99 -5.30 20.54 -12.57
N SER A 100 -5.76 20.91 -11.38
CA SER A 100 -5.10 21.92 -10.56
C SER A 100 -3.97 21.31 -9.74
N LEU A 101 -2.75 21.79 -9.95
CA LEU A 101 -1.59 21.42 -9.12
C LEU A 101 -1.81 21.92 -7.69
N LYS A 102 -1.70 21.02 -6.71
CA LYS A 102 -1.73 21.40 -5.29
C LYS A 102 -0.45 22.17 -4.92
N VAL A 103 -0.58 23.10 -3.97
CA VAL A 103 0.55 23.84 -3.40
C VAL A 103 1.65 22.89 -2.92
N LEU A 104 2.90 23.09 -3.34
CA LEU A 104 4.01 22.23 -2.94
C LEU A 104 4.37 22.44 -1.46
N VAL A 105 4.56 21.35 -0.74
CA VAL A 105 4.88 21.37 0.70
C VAL A 105 5.87 20.27 1.01
N GLY A 106 7.10 20.64 1.38
CA GLY A 106 8.15 19.66 1.70
C GLY A 106 8.05 19.06 3.10
N GLY A 107 8.95 18.09 3.34
CA GLY A 107 9.10 17.39 4.62
C GLY A 107 8.47 15.99 4.66
N VAL A 108 8.07 15.48 3.49
CA VAL A 108 7.57 14.12 3.31
C VAL A 108 8.24 13.55 2.06
N GLU A 109 8.94 12.43 2.25
CA GLU A 109 9.72 11.79 1.18
C GLU A 109 9.13 10.43 0.81
N MET A 110 9.09 10.13 -0.49
CA MET A 110 8.65 8.85 -1.02
C MET A 110 9.76 8.20 -1.83
N VAL A 111 9.85 6.87 -1.76
CA VAL A 111 10.69 6.11 -2.70
C VAL A 111 9.80 5.58 -3.83
N SER A 112 10.11 5.97 -5.06
CA SER A 112 9.52 5.41 -6.28
C SER A 112 10.49 4.38 -6.88
N ALA A 113 9.98 3.16 -7.03
CA ALA A 113 10.72 2.00 -7.53
C ALA A 113 9.72 0.92 -7.92
N THR A 114 10.12 -0.01 -8.80
CA THR A 114 9.26 -1.16 -9.05
C THR A 114 9.17 -2.05 -7.81
N ARG A 115 8.05 -2.76 -7.67
CA ARG A 115 7.84 -3.65 -6.52
C ARG A 115 8.86 -4.80 -6.46
N PRO A 116 9.22 -5.46 -7.57
CA PRO A 116 10.28 -6.48 -7.56
C PRO A 116 11.62 -5.91 -7.07
N PHE A 117 11.99 -4.70 -7.49
CA PHE A 117 13.21 -4.04 -7.04
C PHE A 117 13.22 -3.84 -5.52
N LEU A 118 12.17 -3.21 -4.97
CA LEU A 118 12.03 -3.00 -3.52
C LEU A 118 12.06 -4.32 -2.72
N GLU A 119 11.32 -5.32 -3.19
CA GLU A 119 11.22 -6.60 -2.47
C GLU A 119 12.52 -7.40 -2.53
N THR A 120 13.28 -7.31 -3.62
CA THR A 120 14.58 -7.97 -3.76
C THR A 120 15.60 -7.38 -2.79
N HIS A 121 15.68 -6.05 -2.68
CA HIS A 121 16.57 -5.39 -1.72
C HIS A 121 16.19 -5.74 -0.29
N LEU A 122 14.89 -5.70 0.03
CA LEU A 122 14.43 -6.06 1.37
C LEU A 122 14.74 -7.52 1.67
N ARG A 123 14.47 -8.43 0.74
CA ARG A 123 14.77 -9.86 0.89
C ARG A 123 16.25 -10.09 1.11
N ARG A 124 17.12 -9.44 0.35
CA ARG A 124 18.58 -9.50 0.52
C ARG A 124 18.99 -9.14 1.95
N ARG A 125 18.49 -8.02 2.47
CA ARG A 125 18.79 -7.56 3.84
C ARG A 125 18.23 -8.51 4.92
N VAL A 126 17.04 -9.05 4.70
CA VAL A 126 16.38 -9.98 5.62
C VAL A 126 17.10 -11.33 5.66
N LEU A 127 17.43 -11.91 4.50
CA LEU A 127 18.11 -13.21 4.43
C LEU A 127 19.61 -13.14 4.77
N ALA A 128 20.16 -11.94 4.94
CA ALA A 128 21.52 -11.74 5.45
C ALA A 128 21.61 -11.83 6.99
N LEU A 129 20.48 -11.98 7.70
CA LEU A 129 20.48 -12.21 9.15
C LEU A 129 20.77 -13.69 9.45
N ASP A 130 21.65 -13.96 10.40
CA ASP A 130 22.24 -15.29 10.63
C ASP A 130 21.24 -16.39 10.99
N ASN A 131 20.11 -16.04 11.59
CA ASN A 131 19.07 -16.97 12.04
C ASN A 131 17.87 -17.06 11.08
N LEU A 132 17.97 -16.50 9.87
CA LEU A 132 16.90 -16.51 8.88
C LEU A 132 17.19 -17.45 7.73
N SER A 133 16.17 -18.23 7.36
CA SER A 133 16.20 -19.07 6.16
C SER A 133 14.90 -18.96 5.39
N GLN A 134 14.96 -19.24 4.08
CA GLN A 134 13.79 -19.33 3.22
C GLN A 134 13.69 -20.74 2.65
N VAL A 135 12.50 -21.32 2.74
CA VAL A 135 12.17 -22.62 2.17
C VAL A 135 11.14 -22.42 1.07
N ASN A 136 11.43 -22.96 -0.12
CA ASN A 136 10.43 -23.01 -1.19
C ASN A 136 9.40 -24.09 -0.85
N GLY A 137 8.15 -23.69 -0.65
CA GLY A 137 7.09 -24.61 -0.26
C GLY A 137 5.71 -23.98 -0.22
N ARG A 138 4.70 -24.75 -0.63
CA ARG A 138 3.30 -24.34 -0.58
C ARG A 138 2.67 -24.81 0.73
N VAL A 139 2.27 -23.85 1.56
CA VAL A 139 1.55 -24.13 2.81
C VAL A 139 0.21 -24.81 2.53
N GLN A 140 -0.07 -25.89 3.25
CA GLN A 140 -1.30 -26.68 3.13
C GLN A 140 -2.23 -26.52 4.33
N GLY A 141 -1.69 -26.33 5.54
CA GLY A 141 -2.49 -26.14 6.75
C GLY A 141 -1.67 -25.94 8.01
N LEU A 142 -2.35 -25.65 9.12
CA LEU A 142 -1.74 -25.50 10.43
C LEU A 142 -1.64 -26.87 11.14
N ALA A 143 -0.63 -27.03 11.99
CA ALA A 143 -0.53 -28.15 12.93
C ALA A 143 -0.88 -27.66 14.33
N PHE A 144 -1.68 -28.43 15.06
CA PHE A 144 -2.17 -28.07 16.39
C PHE A 144 -1.69 -29.06 17.45
N THR A 145 -1.43 -28.54 18.65
CA THR A 145 -1.17 -29.35 19.85
C THR A 145 -1.93 -28.72 21.01
N GLY A 146 -3.01 -29.36 21.45
CA GLY A 146 -3.94 -28.77 22.41
C GLY A 146 -4.63 -27.53 21.84
N ASP A 147 -4.57 -26.42 22.56
CA ASP A 147 -5.21 -25.14 22.26
C ASP A 147 -4.34 -24.18 21.43
N ARG A 148 -3.33 -24.72 20.72
CA ARG A 148 -2.24 -23.96 20.14
C ARG A 148 -1.82 -24.46 18.77
N VAL A 149 -1.42 -23.53 17.90
CA VAL A 149 -0.64 -23.83 16.70
C VAL A 149 0.81 -24.14 17.09
N SER A 150 1.30 -25.30 16.68
CA SER A 150 2.64 -25.83 16.98
C SER A 150 3.51 -26.03 15.74
N GLY A 151 3.00 -25.65 14.57
CA GLY A 151 3.70 -25.75 13.31
C GLY A 151 2.80 -25.59 12.10
N VAL A 152 3.36 -25.90 10.94
CA VAL A 152 2.71 -25.74 9.64
C VAL A 152 3.02 -26.94 8.74
N ARG A 153 1.98 -27.44 8.07
CA ARG A 153 2.09 -28.46 7.02
C ARG A 153 2.30 -27.78 5.68
N TYR A 154 3.29 -28.20 4.92
CA TYR A 154 3.63 -27.62 3.62
C TYR A 154 4.08 -28.70 2.62
N ALA A 155 3.86 -28.43 1.34
CA ALA A 155 4.44 -29.20 0.24
C ALA A 155 5.72 -28.51 -0.22
N GLY A 156 6.88 -29.12 0.06
CA GLY A 156 8.19 -28.69 -0.44
C GLY A 156 8.66 -29.53 -1.63
N ALA A 157 9.90 -29.32 -2.07
CA ALA A 157 10.48 -30.06 -3.18
C ALA A 157 10.59 -31.58 -2.93
N ALA A 158 10.77 -31.99 -1.67
CA ALA A 158 10.87 -33.40 -1.26
C ALA A 158 9.50 -34.05 -0.96
N GLY A 159 8.39 -33.32 -1.10
CA GLY A 159 7.04 -33.77 -0.76
C GLY A 159 6.42 -33.02 0.41
N ASP A 160 5.39 -33.63 1.00
CA ASP A 160 4.68 -33.06 2.16
C ASP A 160 5.51 -33.22 3.44
N ASP A 161 5.61 -32.14 4.21
CA ASP A 161 6.39 -32.07 5.45
C ASP A 161 5.72 -31.16 6.49
N VAL A 162 6.19 -31.23 7.74
CA VAL A 162 5.70 -30.44 8.87
C VAL A 162 6.83 -29.66 9.51
N LEU A 163 6.77 -28.33 9.38
CA LEU A 163 7.66 -27.42 10.08
C LEU A 163 7.08 -27.11 11.46
N SER A 164 7.67 -27.66 12.52
CA SER A 164 7.35 -27.26 13.90
C SER A 164 7.75 -25.80 14.16
N ALA A 165 6.95 -25.05 14.91
CA ALA A 165 7.23 -23.67 15.29
C ALA A 165 6.51 -23.27 16.60
N ASP A 166 7.15 -22.42 17.40
CA ASP A 166 6.57 -21.83 18.60
C ASP A 166 5.65 -20.64 18.28
N LEU A 167 5.81 -20.04 17.10
CA LEU A 167 4.95 -18.99 16.57
C LEU A 167 4.87 -19.10 15.05
N VAL A 168 3.64 -19.07 14.53
CA VAL A 168 3.37 -19.03 13.09
C VAL A 168 2.76 -17.66 12.75
N VAL A 169 3.33 -16.98 11.76
CA VAL A 169 2.82 -15.72 11.22
C VAL A 169 2.30 -15.94 9.81
N ASP A 170 0.99 -15.79 9.60
CA ASP A 170 0.40 -15.82 8.27
C ASP A 170 0.52 -14.45 7.57
N ALA A 171 1.41 -14.41 6.58
CA ALA A 171 1.64 -13.29 5.66
C ALA A 171 1.32 -13.66 4.20
N THR A 172 0.51 -14.68 3.96
CA THR A 172 0.13 -15.15 2.61
C THR A 172 -0.85 -14.20 1.89
N GLY A 173 -1.26 -13.14 2.57
CA GLY A 173 -1.94 -12.01 2.00
C GLY A 173 -3.39 -12.31 1.62
N ARG A 174 -3.82 -11.73 0.50
CA ARG A 174 -5.24 -11.81 0.08
C ARG A 174 -5.69 -13.24 -0.25
N ALA A 175 -4.76 -14.10 -0.63
CA ALA A 175 -4.98 -15.52 -0.91
C ALA A 175 -4.94 -16.41 0.34
N SER A 176 -4.80 -15.83 1.54
CA SER A 176 -4.74 -16.57 2.80
C SER A 176 -5.95 -17.50 2.98
N ARG A 177 -5.62 -18.72 3.42
CA ARG A 177 -6.56 -19.77 3.81
C ARG A 177 -6.73 -19.88 5.32
N ILE A 178 -6.30 -18.89 6.10
CA ILE A 178 -6.30 -18.95 7.58
C ILE A 178 -7.68 -19.27 8.17
N ALA A 179 -8.76 -18.72 7.61
CA ALA A 179 -10.12 -19.04 8.07
C ALA A 179 -10.43 -20.53 7.89
N ALA A 180 -10.11 -21.09 6.70
CA ALA A 180 -10.28 -22.51 6.45
C ALA A 180 -9.41 -23.38 7.40
N TRP A 181 -8.15 -22.99 7.64
CA TRP A 181 -7.27 -23.72 8.55
C TRP A 181 -7.73 -23.66 10.01
N LEU A 182 -8.29 -22.53 10.45
CA LEU A 182 -8.92 -22.39 11.78
C LEU A 182 -10.13 -23.31 11.90
N ARG A 183 -11.04 -23.28 10.91
CA ARG A 183 -12.22 -24.17 10.89
C ARG A 183 -11.83 -25.65 10.91
N GLU A 184 -10.84 -26.04 10.10
CA GLU A 184 -10.30 -27.42 10.07
C GLU A 184 -9.73 -27.85 11.44
N GLY A 185 -9.16 -26.91 12.20
CA GLY A 185 -8.71 -27.13 13.58
C GLY A 185 -9.79 -26.98 14.65
N GLY A 186 -11.06 -26.79 14.27
CA GLY A 186 -12.18 -26.62 15.22
C GLY A 186 -12.24 -25.25 15.90
N TRP A 187 -11.58 -24.23 15.34
CA TRP A 187 -11.57 -22.85 15.82
C TRP A 187 -12.56 -21.97 15.06
N PRO A 188 -13.07 -20.88 15.68
CA PRO A 188 -13.95 -19.95 15.00
C PRO A 188 -13.21 -19.21 13.88
N GLU A 189 -13.91 -18.98 12.78
CA GLU A 189 -13.40 -18.20 11.65
C GLU A 189 -13.59 -16.70 11.93
N PRO A 190 -12.59 -15.84 11.65
CA PRO A 190 -12.78 -14.40 11.73
C PRO A 190 -13.80 -13.96 10.69
N GLU A 191 -14.77 -13.11 11.10
CA GLU A 191 -15.70 -12.50 10.15
C GLU A 191 -14.92 -11.71 9.09
N MET A 192 -15.25 -11.93 7.82
CA MET A 192 -14.64 -11.22 6.70
C MET A 192 -15.63 -10.20 6.13
N ARG A 193 -15.33 -8.92 6.34
CA ARG A 193 -16.04 -7.82 5.67
C ARG A 193 -15.48 -7.61 4.27
N ARG A 194 -16.39 -7.37 3.32
CA ARG A 194 -16.08 -7.09 1.93
C ARG A 194 -16.81 -5.84 1.47
N VAL A 195 -16.10 -4.95 0.78
CA VAL A 195 -16.68 -3.79 0.10
C VAL A 195 -16.30 -3.92 -1.37
N HIS A 196 -17.29 -4.08 -2.25
CA HIS A 196 -17.02 -4.24 -3.68
C HIS A 196 -16.70 -2.88 -4.31
N VAL A 197 -15.60 -2.82 -5.07
CA VAL A 197 -15.08 -1.57 -5.66
C VAL A 197 -14.90 -1.69 -7.18
N ASP A 198 -14.60 -2.89 -7.68
CA ASP A 198 -14.35 -3.17 -9.11
C ASP A 198 -13.37 -2.21 -9.80
N LEU A 199 -12.21 -2.01 -9.16
CA LEU A 199 -11.14 -1.19 -9.68
C LEU A 199 -10.29 -1.95 -10.71
N GLY A 200 -9.84 -1.24 -11.75
CA GLY A 200 -8.90 -1.74 -12.74
C GLY A 200 -7.76 -0.76 -12.98
N TYR A 201 -6.57 -1.33 -13.14
CA TYR A 201 -5.34 -0.64 -13.52
C TYR A 201 -4.85 -1.10 -14.87
N ALA A 202 -4.18 -0.20 -15.58
CA ALA A 202 -3.20 -0.54 -16.59
C ALA A 202 -1.91 0.19 -16.22
N THR A 203 -0.79 -0.53 -16.25
CA THR A 203 0.54 0.02 -15.97
C THR A 203 1.46 -0.23 -17.16
N ALA A 204 2.18 0.78 -17.61
CA ALA A 204 3.18 0.69 -18.67
C ALA A 204 4.49 1.33 -18.23
N LEU A 205 5.59 0.90 -18.84
CA LEU A 205 6.91 1.51 -18.68
C LEU A 205 7.18 2.42 -19.87
N PHE A 206 7.93 3.48 -19.64
CA PHE A 206 8.38 4.43 -20.66
C PHE A 206 9.85 4.75 -20.44
N ARG A 207 10.56 5.13 -21.50
CA ARG A 207 11.92 5.66 -21.39
C ARG A 207 11.88 7.01 -20.66
N HIS A 208 12.81 7.24 -19.75
CA HIS A 208 13.01 8.57 -19.17
C HIS A 208 13.60 9.49 -20.24
N PRO A 209 13.01 10.67 -20.53
CA PRO A 209 13.58 11.55 -21.54
C PRO A 209 14.90 12.16 -21.04
N GLU A 210 15.82 12.49 -21.96
CA GLU A 210 17.08 13.13 -21.59
C GLU A 210 16.85 14.60 -21.21
N GLY A 211 17.46 15.05 -20.11
CA GLY A 211 17.45 16.46 -19.69
C GLY A 211 16.74 16.73 -18.35
N PRO A 212 16.63 18.01 -17.95
CA PRO A 212 16.01 18.37 -16.69
C PRO A 212 14.49 18.18 -16.75
N HIS A 213 13.99 17.19 -16.01
CA HIS A 213 12.57 17.02 -15.74
C HIS A 213 12.28 17.49 -14.32
N GLY A 214 11.39 18.47 -14.18
CA GLY A 214 11.04 19.06 -12.89
C GLY A 214 10.10 18.22 -12.04
N VAL A 215 9.78 16.98 -12.44
CA VAL A 215 8.87 16.10 -11.70
C VAL A 215 9.44 14.69 -11.64
N THR A 216 9.60 14.16 -10.43
CA THR A 216 10.01 12.77 -10.20
C THR A 216 8.81 11.86 -10.02
N LEU A 217 7.71 12.40 -9.48
CA LEU A 217 6.46 11.68 -9.28
C LEU A 217 5.27 12.62 -9.50
N ALA A 218 4.29 12.19 -10.30
CA ALA A 218 3.04 12.90 -10.50
C ALA A 218 1.84 12.02 -10.14
N GLN A 219 0.85 12.61 -9.49
CA GLN A 219 -0.43 11.97 -9.15
C GLN A 219 -1.55 12.83 -9.72
N SER A 220 -2.48 12.22 -10.44
CA SER A 220 -3.68 12.88 -10.94
C SER A 220 -4.91 12.21 -10.36
N LEU A 221 -5.78 12.99 -9.74
CA LEU A 221 -7.13 12.57 -9.38
C LEU A 221 -8.11 13.44 -10.15
N ALA A 222 -8.87 12.84 -11.05
CA ALA A 222 -9.75 13.54 -11.97
C ALA A 222 -11.19 13.02 -11.89
N THR A 223 -12.12 13.93 -11.64
CA THR A 223 -13.55 13.67 -11.71
C THR A 223 -14.05 14.11 -13.09
N LEU A 224 -14.49 13.16 -13.90
CA LEU A 224 -15.07 13.44 -15.21
C LEU A 224 -16.43 14.16 -15.08
N PRO A 225 -16.90 14.87 -16.13
CA PRO A 225 -18.20 15.55 -16.11
C PRO A 225 -19.40 14.65 -15.78
N ASP A 226 -19.30 13.36 -16.09
CA ASP A 226 -20.31 12.35 -15.76
C ASP A 226 -20.18 11.75 -14.34
N GLY A 227 -19.27 12.30 -13.53
CA GLY A 227 -19.03 11.90 -12.14
C GLY A 227 -18.12 10.70 -11.97
N ARG A 228 -17.59 10.10 -13.05
CA ARG A 228 -16.61 9.02 -12.94
C ARG A 228 -15.27 9.55 -12.44
N LEU A 229 -14.60 8.74 -11.61
CA LEU A 229 -13.29 9.05 -11.07
C LEU A 229 -12.21 8.30 -11.84
N ARG A 230 -11.20 9.02 -12.33
CA ARG A 230 -9.96 8.47 -12.88
C ARG A 230 -8.79 8.85 -11.99
N LEU A 231 -7.82 7.94 -11.91
CA LEU A 231 -6.56 8.21 -11.22
C LEU A 231 -5.41 7.89 -12.18
N GLY A 232 -4.43 8.79 -12.22
CA GLY A 232 -3.14 8.58 -12.84
C GLY A 232 -2.04 8.62 -11.78
N THR A 233 -1.04 7.76 -11.89
CA THR A 233 0.23 7.94 -11.18
C THR A 233 1.35 7.67 -12.14
N LEU A 234 2.38 8.50 -12.05
CA LEU A 234 3.54 8.46 -12.91
C LEU A 234 4.75 8.69 -12.01
N GLY A 235 5.85 7.97 -12.23
CA GLY A 235 7.04 8.17 -11.42
C GLY A 235 8.28 7.53 -12.00
N ARG A 236 9.43 8.11 -11.69
CA ARG A 236 10.73 7.58 -12.06
C ARG A 236 11.06 6.34 -11.22
N VAL A 237 11.55 5.29 -11.88
CA VAL A 237 11.98 4.04 -11.26
C VAL A 237 13.37 3.66 -11.76
N GLU A 238 13.91 2.58 -11.21
CA GLU A 238 15.23 2.07 -11.56
C GLU A 238 15.40 1.77 -13.05
N GLY A 239 16.65 1.85 -13.52
CA GLY A 239 17.01 1.66 -14.93
C GLY A 239 16.71 2.86 -15.82
N ASP A 240 16.53 4.05 -15.22
CA ASP A 240 16.20 5.31 -15.89
C ASP A 240 14.92 5.22 -16.74
N ARG A 241 13.86 4.74 -16.08
CA ARG A 241 12.54 4.52 -16.70
C ARG A 241 11.47 5.26 -15.93
N TRP A 242 10.35 5.51 -16.60
CA TRP A 242 9.11 5.93 -15.98
C TRP A 242 8.18 4.73 -15.89
N ILE A 243 7.54 4.58 -14.74
CA ILE A 243 6.38 3.71 -14.59
C ILE A 243 5.13 4.58 -14.53
N VAL A 244 4.12 4.23 -15.32
CA VAL A 244 2.89 5.01 -15.44
C VAL A 244 1.73 4.06 -15.26
N LEU A 245 0.86 4.39 -14.32
CA LEU A 245 -0.36 3.68 -14.01
C LEU A 245 -1.54 4.61 -14.26
N VAL A 246 -2.51 4.11 -15.03
CA VAL A 246 -3.84 4.71 -15.14
C VAL A 246 -4.87 3.77 -14.55
N ALA A 247 -5.88 4.34 -13.92
CA ALA A 247 -6.88 3.60 -13.16
C ALA A 247 -8.29 4.13 -13.43
N GLY A 248 -9.25 3.22 -13.34
CA GLY A 248 -10.67 3.48 -13.43
C GLY A 248 -11.48 2.38 -12.76
N TYR A 249 -12.79 2.58 -12.71
CA TYR A 249 -13.71 1.67 -12.03
C TYR A 249 -14.76 1.12 -12.99
N SER A 250 -15.26 -0.07 -12.70
CA SER A 250 -16.37 -0.70 -13.45
C SER A 250 -16.13 -0.72 -14.97
N GLU A 251 -17.02 -0.13 -15.76
CA GLU A 251 -16.91 -0.10 -17.23
C GLU A 251 -15.87 0.90 -17.74
N ASP A 252 -15.39 1.84 -16.90
CA ASP A 252 -14.32 2.80 -17.27
C ASP A 252 -12.90 2.26 -17.02
N ARG A 253 -12.75 0.97 -16.69
CA ARG A 253 -11.42 0.40 -16.46
C ARG A 253 -10.55 0.47 -17.74
N PRO A 254 -9.26 0.80 -17.61
CA PRO A 254 -8.37 0.79 -18.75
C PRO A 254 -8.13 -0.63 -19.29
N GLY A 255 -7.91 -0.71 -20.60
CA GLY A 255 -7.62 -1.96 -21.31
C GLY A 255 -6.12 -2.28 -21.37
N ARG A 256 -5.77 -3.23 -22.24
CA ARG A 256 -4.37 -3.65 -22.50
C ARG A 256 -3.74 -3.01 -23.74
N SER A 257 -4.46 -2.19 -24.49
CA SER A 257 -3.91 -1.57 -25.69
C SER A 257 -3.08 -0.33 -25.34
N MET A 258 -1.88 -0.22 -25.92
CA MET A 258 -1.07 0.99 -25.79
C MET A 258 -1.80 2.24 -26.32
N GLU A 259 -2.53 2.14 -27.44
CA GLU A 259 -3.33 3.26 -27.97
C GLU A 259 -4.38 3.75 -26.95
N GLY A 260 -5.09 2.84 -26.29
CA GLY A 260 -6.08 3.19 -25.27
C GLY A 260 -5.44 3.74 -24.00
N PHE A 261 -4.23 3.27 -23.68
CA PHE A 261 -3.43 3.79 -22.57
C PHE A 261 -2.99 5.25 -22.82
N LEU A 262 -2.40 5.52 -23.99
CA LEU A 262 -1.93 6.86 -24.37
C LEU A 262 -3.10 7.85 -24.49
N ARG A 263 -4.22 7.46 -25.10
CA ARG A 263 -5.43 8.29 -25.15
C ARG A 263 -5.89 8.70 -23.76
N ARG A 264 -5.84 7.78 -22.78
CA ARG A 264 -6.22 8.10 -21.40
C ARG A 264 -5.25 9.06 -20.73
N CYS A 265 -3.97 9.03 -21.09
CA CYS A 265 -2.97 9.98 -20.61
C CYS A 265 -3.16 11.36 -21.26
N GLU A 266 -3.51 11.40 -22.55
CA GLU A 266 -3.84 12.62 -23.30
C GLU A 266 -5.09 13.33 -22.75
N GLU A 267 -6.11 12.55 -22.38
CA GLU A 267 -7.35 13.04 -21.75
C GLU A 267 -7.16 13.47 -20.28
N ASP A 268 -6.02 13.15 -19.65
CA ASP A 268 -5.80 13.45 -18.23
C ASP A 268 -5.58 14.97 -18.03
N PRO A 269 -6.23 15.58 -17.02
CA PRO A 269 -6.10 17.01 -16.81
C PRO A 269 -4.75 17.44 -16.21
N ALA A 270 -3.91 16.51 -15.74
CA ALA A 270 -2.55 16.80 -15.27
C ALA A 270 -1.52 16.84 -16.42
N ALA A 271 -0.77 17.95 -16.50
CA ALA A 271 0.23 18.19 -17.54
C ALA A 271 1.25 17.05 -17.75
N PRO A 272 1.84 16.42 -16.70
CA PRO A 272 2.81 15.34 -16.89
C PRO A 272 2.28 14.14 -17.68
N PHE A 273 0.98 13.84 -17.59
CA PHE A 273 0.38 12.71 -18.32
C PHE A 273 0.17 13.05 -19.79
N ARG A 274 -0.22 14.29 -20.11
CA ARG A 274 -0.34 14.75 -21.49
C ARG A 274 1.00 14.81 -22.19
N GLN A 275 2.02 15.33 -21.51
CA GLN A 275 3.38 15.35 -22.04
C GLN A 275 3.92 13.94 -22.30
N LEU A 276 3.64 12.98 -21.39
CA LEU A 276 3.97 11.58 -21.63
C LEU A 276 3.24 11.02 -22.85
N ALA A 277 1.98 11.38 -23.08
CA ALA A 277 1.23 10.90 -24.24
C ALA A 277 1.80 11.42 -25.56
N GLU A 278 2.34 12.65 -25.57
CA GLU A 278 2.94 13.30 -26.74
C GLU A 278 4.35 12.77 -27.04
N ASP A 279 5.23 12.73 -26.03
CA ASP A 279 6.67 12.52 -26.21
C ASP A 279 7.17 11.16 -25.67
N GLY A 280 6.30 10.40 -24.99
CA GLY A 280 6.70 9.19 -24.27
C GLY A 280 6.98 8.01 -25.19
N GLU A 281 8.14 7.37 -24.99
CA GLU A 281 8.51 6.16 -25.71
C GLU A 281 8.23 4.91 -24.85
N PRO A 282 7.19 4.11 -25.17
CA PRO A 282 6.81 2.97 -24.34
C PRO A 282 7.81 1.82 -24.39
N ILE A 283 7.93 1.11 -23.26
CA ILE A 283 8.72 -0.09 -23.08
C ILE A 283 7.76 -1.26 -22.84
N GLY A 284 7.47 -2.00 -23.90
CA GLY A 284 6.53 -3.13 -23.88
C GLY A 284 5.06 -2.70 -23.83
N GLU A 285 4.17 -3.66 -23.59
CA GLU A 285 2.73 -3.46 -23.55
C GLU A 285 2.20 -3.17 -22.15
N PRO A 286 1.07 -2.45 -22.01
CA PRO A 286 0.47 -2.20 -20.70
C PRO A 286 -0.01 -3.49 -20.02
N VAL A 287 0.31 -3.63 -18.74
CA VAL A 287 -0.11 -4.77 -17.91
C VAL A 287 -1.29 -4.36 -17.04
N THR A 288 -2.42 -5.04 -17.22
CA THR A 288 -3.63 -4.77 -16.45
C THR A 288 -3.73 -5.57 -15.16
N TYR A 289 -4.24 -4.94 -14.11
CA TYR A 289 -4.57 -5.59 -12.83
C TYR A 289 -6.00 -5.24 -12.41
N ARG A 290 -6.66 -6.16 -11.69
CA ARG A 290 -8.02 -5.95 -11.17
C ARG A 290 -8.05 -6.11 -9.66
N HIS A 291 -8.69 -5.16 -8.99
CA HIS A 291 -8.94 -5.16 -7.56
C HIS A 291 -10.47 -5.14 -7.32
N PRO A 292 -11.11 -6.30 -7.19
CA PRO A 292 -12.57 -6.39 -7.18
C PRO A 292 -13.19 -5.83 -5.89
N ASP A 293 -12.53 -5.97 -4.75
CA ASP A 293 -13.10 -5.66 -3.45
C ASP A 293 -12.05 -5.25 -2.42
N ASN A 294 -12.43 -4.57 -1.35
CA ASN A 294 -11.62 -4.44 -0.15
C ASN A 294 -12.00 -5.57 0.81
N ARG A 295 -11.02 -6.19 1.48
CA ARG A 295 -11.24 -7.28 2.43
C ARG A 295 -10.67 -6.93 3.78
N ARG A 296 -11.38 -7.28 4.84
CA ARG A 296 -10.88 -7.20 6.21
C ARG A 296 -11.40 -8.37 7.02
N ARG A 297 -10.52 -9.00 7.79
CA ARG A 297 -10.83 -10.09 8.73
C ARG A 297 -10.74 -9.55 10.15
N ASP A 298 -11.85 -9.62 10.89
CA ASP A 298 -11.94 -9.02 12.23
C ASP A 298 -11.60 -10.05 13.32
N PHE A 299 -10.32 -10.43 13.41
CA PHE A 299 -9.80 -11.36 14.43
C PHE A 299 -10.11 -10.93 15.87
N HIS A 300 -10.17 -9.62 16.11
CA HIS A 300 -10.45 -9.04 17.43
C HIS A 300 -11.91 -9.23 17.92
N LEU A 301 -12.80 -9.76 17.08
CA LEU A 301 -14.19 -10.09 17.45
C LEU A 301 -14.37 -11.57 17.84
N LEU A 302 -13.31 -12.38 17.76
CA LEU A 302 -13.38 -13.78 18.16
C LEU A 302 -13.32 -13.91 19.69
N ASP A 303 -14.14 -14.80 20.24
CA ASP A 303 -14.13 -15.09 21.69
C ASP A 303 -13.05 -16.11 22.09
N ARG A 304 -12.56 -16.90 21.13
CA ARG A 304 -11.46 -17.86 21.30
C ARG A 304 -10.59 -17.92 20.06
N PHE A 305 -9.29 -18.07 20.23
CA PHE A 305 -8.31 -18.13 19.15
C PHE A 305 -7.12 -18.97 19.60
N PRO A 306 -6.49 -19.79 18.74
CA PRO A 306 -5.37 -20.60 19.16
C PRO A 306 -4.16 -19.75 19.53
N ALA A 307 -3.41 -20.19 20.53
CA ALA A 307 -2.10 -19.61 20.82
C ALA A 307 -1.09 -19.93 19.70
N GLY A 308 0.00 -19.15 19.62
CA GLY A 308 1.08 -19.41 18.63
C GLY A 308 0.74 -19.07 17.17
N LEU A 309 -0.31 -18.30 16.91
CA LEU A 309 -0.69 -17.85 15.55
C LEU A 309 -0.90 -16.33 15.51
N ILE A 310 -0.39 -15.68 14.47
CA ILE A 310 -0.60 -14.26 14.17
C ILE A 310 -0.88 -14.09 12.67
N ALA A 311 -1.69 -13.10 12.29
CA ALA A 311 -1.90 -12.71 10.89
C ALA A 311 -1.35 -11.30 10.65
N VAL A 312 -0.72 -11.05 9.49
CA VAL A 312 -0.15 -9.75 9.09
C VAL A 312 -0.48 -9.40 7.63
N GLY A 313 -0.16 -8.16 7.23
CA GLY A 313 -0.41 -7.65 5.87
C GLY A 313 -1.85 -7.86 5.35
N ASP A 314 -1.96 -8.21 4.07
CA ASP A 314 -3.23 -8.43 3.37
C ASP A 314 -4.04 -9.64 3.90
N THR A 315 -3.46 -10.48 4.77
CA THR A 315 -4.20 -11.50 5.51
C THR A 315 -5.18 -10.84 6.48
N LEU A 316 -4.76 -9.79 7.18
CA LEU A 316 -5.62 -9.02 8.07
C LEU A 316 -6.59 -8.15 7.27
N ALA A 317 -6.06 -7.30 6.39
CA ALA A 317 -6.86 -6.40 5.60
C ALA A 317 -6.14 -5.98 4.31
N SER A 318 -6.88 -6.02 3.21
CA SER A 318 -6.46 -5.60 1.86
C SER A 318 -7.40 -4.48 1.44
N PHE A 319 -6.85 -3.27 1.32
CA PHE A 319 -7.58 -2.05 1.00
C PHE A 319 -7.42 -1.67 -0.47
N ASN A 320 -8.14 -0.64 -0.91
CA ASN A 320 -8.06 -0.13 -2.26
C ASN A 320 -6.63 0.39 -2.54
N PRO A 321 -5.90 -0.18 -3.53
CA PRO A 321 -4.50 0.14 -3.76
C PRO A 321 -4.24 1.57 -4.24
N ILE A 322 -5.27 2.34 -4.65
CA ILE A 322 -5.08 3.72 -5.12
C ILE A 322 -4.46 4.63 -4.07
N TYR A 323 -4.64 4.29 -2.78
CA TYR A 323 -4.13 5.10 -1.68
C TYR A 323 -2.67 4.77 -1.33
N GLY A 324 -2.06 3.76 -1.95
CA GLY A 324 -0.64 3.41 -1.73
C GLY A 324 -0.29 2.88 -0.34
N GLN A 325 -1.28 2.57 0.51
CA GLN A 325 -1.09 2.30 1.93
C GLN A 325 -0.58 0.89 2.25
N GLY A 326 -0.64 -0.07 1.32
CA GLY A 326 -0.41 -1.49 1.61
C GLY A 326 0.95 -1.80 2.25
N MET A 327 2.05 -1.30 1.66
CA MET A 327 3.41 -1.54 2.19
C MET A 327 3.60 -0.88 3.56
N SER A 328 3.19 0.38 3.69
CA SER A 328 3.31 1.11 4.95
C SER A 328 2.43 0.51 6.05
N SER A 329 1.23 0.03 5.73
CA SER A 329 0.39 -0.75 6.66
C SER A 329 1.10 -2.02 7.12
N ALA A 330 1.76 -2.75 6.21
CA ALA A 330 2.54 -3.93 6.58
C ALA A 330 3.70 -3.60 7.53
N THR A 331 4.41 -2.48 7.35
CA THR A 331 5.45 -2.02 8.30
C THR A 331 4.88 -1.71 9.68
N MET A 332 3.67 -1.15 9.75
CA MET A 332 3.00 -0.91 11.03
C MET A 332 2.51 -2.20 11.68
N HIS A 333 2.04 -3.20 10.91
CA HIS A 333 1.70 -4.51 11.45
C HIS A 333 2.93 -5.19 12.08
N ALA A 334 4.09 -5.11 11.41
CA ALA A 334 5.36 -5.59 11.97
C ALA A 334 5.77 -4.80 13.24
N SER A 335 5.49 -3.50 13.30
CA SER A 335 5.74 -2.71 14.52
C SER A 335 4.85 -3.15 15.70
N CYS A 336 3.57 -3.46 15.44
CA CYS A 336 2.68 -4.04 16.46
C CYS A 336 3.16 -5.43 16.90
N LEU A 337 3.70 -6.23 15.97
CA LEU A 337 4.30 -7.53 16.30
C LEU A 337 5.50 -7.36 17.24
N ALA A 338 6.41 -6.43 16.93
CA ALA A 338 7.59 -6.14 17.77
C ALA A 338 7.15 -5.74 19.18
N ALA A 339 6.23 -4.76 19.30
CA ALA A 339 5.72 -4.32 20.59
C ALA A 339 5.02 -5.44 21.39
N CYS A 340 4.33 -6.36 20.72
CA CYS A 340 3.71 -7.52 21.37
C CYS A 340 4.75 -8.53 21.89
N LEU A 341 5.85 -8.73 21.18
CA LEU A 341 6.93 -9.64 21.59
C LEU A 341 7.78 -9.04 22.71
N GLU A 342 8.06 -7.73 22.64
CA GLU A 342 8.79 -6.96 23.66
C GLU A 342 8.04 -6.90 25.00
N SER A 343 6.70 -6.92 24.99
CA SER A 343 5.92 -6.91 26.22
C SER A 343 6.06 -8.20 27.05
N GLY A 344 6.75 -9.22 26.53
CA GLY A 344 6.95 -10.50 27.19
C GLY A 344 5.67 -11.33 27.30
N GLN A 345 4.67 -11.08 26.44
CA GLN A 345 3.45 -11.87 26.44
C GLN A 345 3.80 -13.35 26.18
N SER A 346 3.26 -14.25 27.00
CA SER A 346 3.46 -15.68 26.80
C SER A 346 2.90 -16.08 25.44
N LEU A 347 3.73 -16.74 24.63
CA LEU A 347 3.26 -17.30 23.37
C LEU A 347 2.18 -18.38 23.61
N ARG A 348 2.07 -18.95 24.82
CA ARG A 348 1.02 -19.91 25.19
C ARG A 348 -0.36 -19.28 25.30
N ASP A 349 -0.44 -17.95 25.33
CA ASP A 349 -1.70 -17.23 25.27
C ASP A 349 -1.98 -16.77 23.84
N PRO A 350 -3.26 -16.60 23.46
CA PRO A 350 -3.61 -16.02 22.17
C PRO A 350 -3.10 -14.57 22.04
N ALA A 351 -2.75 -14.15 20.83
CA ALA A 351 -2.14 -12.85 20.54
C ALA A 351 -3.14 -11.66 20.61
N TRP A 352 -3.99 -11.61 21.63
CA TRP A 352 -5.04 -10.58 21.78
C TRP A 352 -4.47 -9.16 21.87
N SER A 353 -3.31 -8.98 22.53
CA SER A 353 -2.67 -7.67 22.63
C SER A 353 -2.26 -7.15 21.24
N TYR A 354 -1.67 -8.01 20.42
CA TYR A 354 -1.35 -7.73 19.02
C TYR A 354 -2.61 -7.38 18.23
N PHE A 355 -3.66 -8.21 18.28
CA PHE A 355 -4.89 -7.94 17.52
C PHE A 355 -5.58 -6.65 17.95
N LYS A 356 -5.49 -6.27 19.23
CA LYS A 356 -5.99 -4.99 19.73
C LYS A 356 -5.18 -3.80 19.22
N GLN A 357 -3.85 -3.92 19.14
CA GLN A 357 -2.98 -2.85 18.64
C GLN A 357 -3.11 -2.69 17.12
N VAL A 358 -3.00 -3.80 16.37
CA VAL A 358 -3.06 -3.78 14.91
C VAL A 358 -4.43 -3.32 14.41
N ARG A 359 -5.50 -3.53 15.20
CA ARG A 359 -6.82 -3.00 14.91
C ARG A 359 -6.80 -1.49 14.69
N ALA A 360 -6.04 -0.71 15.46
CA ALA A 360 -6.00 0.75 15.28
C ALA A 360 -5.41 1.13 13.91
N VAL A 361 -4.35 0.44 13.50
CA VAL A 361 -3.71 0.61 12.18
C VAL A 361 -4.69 0.24 11.05
N VAL A 362 -5.34 -0.92 11.19
CA VAL A 362 -6.31 -1.42 10.21
C VAL A 362 -7.57 -0.56 10.17
N ASP A 363 -8.06 -0.06 11.30
CA ASP A 363 -9.22 0.83 11.39
C ASP A 363 -8.95 2.15 10.65
N ASP A 364 -7.80 2.78 10.88
CA ASP A 364 -7.45 4.05 10.23
C ASP A 364 -7.32 3.90 8.70
N ALA A 365 -6.65 2.86 8.22
CA ALA A 365 -6.50 2.59 6.78
C ALA A 365 -7.84 2.17 6.12
N TRP A 366 -8.61 1.32 6.80
CA TRP A 366 -9.93 0.85 6.34
C TRP A 366 -10.91 2.01 6.22
N GLN A 367 -11.02 2.86 7.24
CA GLN A 367 -11.95 3.98 7.26
C GLN A 367 -11.61 5.00 6.17
N THR A 368 -10.33 5.31 5.98
CA THR A 368 -9.89 6.24 4.93
C THR A 368 -10.24 5.71 3.54
N SER A 369 -10.02 4.42 3.29
CA SER A 369 -10.32 3.80 2.01
C SER A 369 -11.83 3.70 1.77
N VAL A 370 -12.57 3.12 2.71
CA VAL A 370 -14.02 2.89 2.58
C VAL A 370 -14.81 4.19 2.54
N LEU A 371 -14.40 5.23 3.28
CA LEU A 371 -15.07 6.54 3.22
C LEU A 371 -15.06 7.10 1.81
N ASN A 372 -13.92 7.04 1.12
CA ASN A 372 -13.78 7.55 -0.24
C ASN A 372 -14.42 6.61 -1.28
N ASP A 373 -14.27 5.29 -1.11
CA ASP A 373 -14.87 4.32 -2.02
C ASP A 373 -16.41 4.39 -1.99
N LEU A 374 -17.04 4.60 -0.82
CA LEU A 374 -18.50 4.74 -0.70
C LEU A 374 -19.07 6.03 -1.36
N LYS A 375 -18.20 6.99 -1.73
CA LYS A 375 -18.59 8.16 -2.53
C LYS A 375 -18.76 7.80 -4.01
N LEU A 376 -18.14 6.72 -4.47
CA LEU A 376 -18.22 6.28 -5.85
C LEU A 376 -19.66 5.81 -6.17
N PRO A 377 -20.26 6.26 -7.30
CA PRO A 377 -21.66 5.96 -7.60
C PRO A 377 -21.99 4.46 -7.69
N HIS A 378 -21.04 3.65 -8.18
CA HIS A 378 -21.20 2.21 -8.40
C HIS A 378 -20.93 1.36 -7.15
N VAL A 379 -20.36 1.93 -6.08
CA VAL A 379 -20.04 1.19 -4.86
C VAL A 379 -21.29 1.05 -4.01
N THR A 380 -21.74 -0.20 -3.85
CA THR A 380 -22.87 -0.57 -3.00
C THR A 380 -22.38 -1.01 -1.62
N GLY A 381 -23.04 -0.52 -0.57
CA GLY A 381 -22.68 -0.83 0.81
C GLY A 381 -23.42 0.04 1.84
N PRO A 382 -23.51 -0.44 3.10
CA PRO A 382 -24.14 0.34 4.16
C PRO A 382 -23.29 1.57 4.46
N ARG A 383 -23.91 2.75 4.37
CA ARG A 383 -23.27 4.01 4.73
C ARG A 383 -23.40 4.20 6.25
N PRO A 384 -22.29 4.32 7.00
CA PRO A 384 -22.37 4.48 8.44
C PRO A 384 -23.06 5.79 8.82
N ARG A 385 -23.56 5.88 10.05
CA ARG A 385 -24.15 7.12 10.57
C ARG A 385 -23.13 8.26 10.47
N GLY A 386 -23.56 9.43 10.00
CA GLY A 386 -22.68 10.58 9.80
C GLY A 386 -21.85 10.57 8.50
N PHE A 387 -22.00 9.55 7.63
CA PHE A 387 -21.25 9.44 6.37
C PHE A 387 -21.29 10.71 5.52
N LYS A 388 -22.48 11.33 5.32
CA LYS A 388 -22.60 12.55 4.52
C LYS A 388 -21.75 13.70 5.05
N VAL A 389 -21.77 13.91 6.37
CA VAL A 389 -20.98 14.95 7.03
C VAL A 389 -19.48 14.64 6.91
N ALA A 390 -19.08 13.40 7.18
CA ALA A 390 -17.68 12.98 7.04
C ALA A 390 -17.17 13.15 5.61
N SER A 391 -18.00 12.81 4.61
CA SER A 391 -17.70 13.01 3.19
C SER A 391 -17.49 14.49 2.86
N GLN A 392 -18.44 15.34 3.23
CA GLN A 392 -18.36 16.79 2.98
C GLN A 392 -17.13 17.43 3.63
N LEU A 393 -16.80 17.03 4.87
CA LEU A 393 -15.60 17.53 5.55
C LEU A 393 -14.32 17.04 4.87
N SER A 394 -14.30 15.78 4.40
CA SER A 394 -13.20 15.24 3.61
C SER A 394 -13.04 16.01 2.29
N ASP A 395 -14.11 16.29 1.56
CA ASP A 395 -14.08 17.03 0.30
C ASP A 395 -13.58 18.47 0.53
N LEU A 396 -14.03 19.11 1.61
CA LEU A 396 -13.57 20.42 2.04
C LEU A 396 -12.05 20.44 2.27
N ILE A 397 -11.51 19.44 2.98
CA ILE A 397 -10.06 19.33 3.24
C ILE A 397 -9.30 19.10 1.95
N VAL A 398 -9.79 18.22 1.07
CA VAL A 398 -9.14 17.93 -0.22
C VAL A 398 -9.12 19.17 -1.10
N LYS A 399 -10.23 19.91 -1.22
CA LYS A 399 -10.30 21.17 -1.97
C LYS A 399 -9.40 22.25 -1.35
N ALA A 400 -9.40 22.41 -0.03
CA ALA A 400 -8.52 23.35 0.66
C ALA A 400 -7.02 23.01 0.49
N SER A 401 -6.67 21.72 0.39
CA SER A 401 -5.28 21.28 0.20
C SER A 401 -4.69 21.71 -1.14
N VAL A 402 -5.50 22.15 -2.10
CA VAL A 402 -5.01 22.67 -3.39
C VAL A 402 -4.26 23.98 -3.20
N THR A 403 -4.72 24.88 -2.31
CA THR A 403 -4.12 26.23 -2.20
C THR A 403 -3.60 26.59 -0.81
N ASP A 404 -4.02 25.91 0.27
CA ASP A 404 -3.53 26.21 1.63
C ASP A 404 -2.39 25.25 2.05
N PRO A 405 -1.15 25.74 2.23
CA PRO A 405 0.00 24.89 2.53
C PRO A 405 -0.08 24.24 3.92
N VAL A 406 -0.80 24.83 4.88
CA VAL A 406 -0.95 24.24 6.23
C VAL A 406 -1.94 23.07 6.19
N ILE A 407 -3.04 23.21 5.44
CA ILE A 407 -3.96 22.10 5.20
C ILE A 407 -3.27 21.00 4.39
N HIS A 408 -2.54 21.36 3.33
CA HIS A 408 -1.86 20.37 2.51
C HIS A 408 -0.79 19.61 3.30
N ARG A 409 0.00 20.29 4.15
CA ARG A 409 0.94 19.61 5.07
C ARG A 409 0.25 18.57 5.95
N ARG A 410 -0.88 18.92 6.57
CA ARG A 410 -1.63 18.00 7.44
C ARG A 410 -2.23 16.85 6.63
N PHE A 411 -2.69 17.13 5.42
CA PHE A 411 -3.19 16.11 4.50
C PHE A 411 -2.07 15.12 4.15
N LEU A 412 -0.88 15.59 3.76
CA LEU A 412 0.28 14.75 3.46
C LEU A 412 0.70 13.90 4.67
N GLN A 413 0.74 14.49 5.88
CA GLN A 413 1.05 13.74 7.10
C GLN A 413 0.09 12.56 7.35
N VAL A 414 -1.21 12.72 7.06
CA VAL A 414 -2.17 11.63 7.19
C VAL A 414 -2.08 10.65 6.02
N ALA A 415 -2.00 11.15 4.79
CA ALA A 415 -1.91 10.33 3.58
C ALA A 415 -0.67 9.42 3.61
N HIS A 416 0.46 9.90 4.13
CA HIS A 416 1.71 9.15 4.30
C HIS A 416 1.81 8.41 5.63
N MET A 417 0.71 8.33 6.39
CA MET A 417 0.59 7.57 7.64
C MET A 417 1.56 8.03 8.76
N LEU A 418 2.00 9.29 8.71
CA LEU A 418 2.83 9.93 9.75
C LEU A 418 1.98 10.49 10.90
N SER A 419 0.67 10.63 10.70
CA SER A 419 -0.26 11.12 11.72
C SER A 419 -1.62 10.44 11.60
N PRO A 420 -2.36 10.26 12.70
CA PRO A 420 -3.70 9.66 12.66
C PRO A 420 -4.71 10.52 11.90
N ALA A 421 -5.69 9.87 11.26
CA ALA A 421 -6.72 10.53 10.44
C ALA A 421 -7.52 11.62 11.19
N LYS A 422 -7.77 11.41 12.49
CA LYS A 422 -8.45 12.39 13.38
C LYS A 422 -7.77 13.77 13.42
N THR A 423 -6.50 13.87 13.04
CA THR A 423 -5.77 15.14 12.95
C THR A 423 -6.41 16.11 11.96
N LEU A 424 -6.98 15.60 10.87
CA LEU A 424 -7.69 16.38 9.87
C LEU A 424 -9.05 16.87 10.36
N MET A 425 -9.66 16.14 11.30
CA MET A 425 -11.00 16.43 11.84
C MET A 425 -11.00 17.43 13.00
N ARG A 426 -9.83 17.96 13.38
CA ARG A 426 -9.74 18.97 14.46
C ARG A 426 -10.48 20.25 14.06
N PRO A 427 -11.23 20.90 14.96
CA PRO A 427 -12.01 22.11 14.65
C PRO A 427 -11.20 23.21 13.97
N GLY A 428 -9.98 23.49 14.45
CA GLY A 428 -9.09 24.48 13.84
C GLY A 428 -8.61 24.11 12.43
N THR A 429 -8.49 22.81 12.11
CA THR A 429 -8.21 22.36 10.73
C THR A 429 -9.41 22.62 9.83
N LEU A 430 -10.62 22.25 10.28
CA LEU A 430 -11.85 22.39 9.51
C LEU A 430 -12.21 23.87 9.27
N LEU A 431 -12.07 24.73 10.28
CA LEU A 431 -12.29 26.18 10.13
C LEU A 431 -11.32 26.80 9.12
N ARG A 432 -10.04 26.41 9.18
CA ARG A 432 -9.05 26.89 8.21
C ARG A 432 -9.35 26.37 6.80
N ALA A 433 -9.75 25.11 6.65
CA ALA A 433 -10.13 24.55 5.37
C ALA A 433 -11.35 25.28 4.78
N ALA A 434 -12.37 25.55 5.59
CA ALA A 434 -13.55 26.33 5.18
C ALA A 434 -13.17 27.74 4.71
N TRP A 435 -12.28 28.42 5.44
CA TRP A 435 -11.80 29.75 5.06
C TRP A 435 -10.96 29.73 3.78
N ALA A 436 -10.10 28.73 3.61
CA ALA A 436 -9.30 28.55 2.40
C ALA A 436 -10.18 28.33 1.17
N VAL A 437 -11.19 27.45 1.25
CA VAL A 437 -12.14 27.21 0.15
C VAL A 437 -12.95 28.45 -0.16
N ARG A 438 -13.45 29.17 0.86
CA ARG A 438 -14.18 30.43 0.64
C ARG A 438 -13.34 31.47 -0.10
N LYS A 439 -12.04 31.55 0.18
CA LYS A 439 -11.11 32.42 -0.55
C LYS A 439 -10.91 32.02 -2.00
N GLN A 440 -10.91 30.71 -2.30
CA GLN A 440 -10.83 30.21 -3.67
C GLN A 440 -12.08 30.57 -4.49
N ASP A 441 -13.26 30.48 -3.87
CA ASP A 441 -14.55 30.75 -4.52
C ASP A 441 -14.88 32.26 -4.61
N THR A 442 -14.04 33.13 -4.02
CA THR A 442 -14.17 34.59 -4.18
C THR A 442 -13.36 35.00 -5.41
N PRO A 443 -13.97 35.50 -6.51
CA PRO A 443 -13.21 35.95 -7.66
C PRO A 443 -12.21 37.02 -7.21
N ALA A 444 -10.97 36.93 -7.70
CA ALA A 444 -9.99 37.99 -7.52
C ALA A 444 -10.62 39.27 -8.04
N ALA A 445 -10.87 40.25 -7.16
CA ALA A 445 -11.28 41.58 -7.59
C ALA A 445 -10.18 42.07 -8.53
N ASP A 446 -10.57 42.45 -9.76
CA ASP A 446 -9.69 43.05 -10.76
C ASP A 446 -8.79 44.06 -10.06
N THR A 447 -7.50 43.75 -10.01
CA THR A 447 -6.51 44.76 -9.64
C THR A 447 -6.50 45.73 -10.82
N PRO A 448 -6.88 47.01 -10.64
CA PRO A 448 -6.86 47.94 -11.75
C PRO A 448 -5.44 47.99 -12.29
N LEU A 449 -5.30 47.82 -13.60
CA LEU A 449 -4.06 48.13 -14.31
C LEU A 449 -3.71 49.58 -14.01
N ASP A 450 -2.69 49.76 -13.18
CA ASP A 450 -2.11 51.07 -12.91
C ASP A 450 -1.48 51.57 -14.22
N THR A 451 -2.24 52.39 -14.93
CA THR A 451 -1.79 53.10 -16.11
C THR A 451 -1.06 54.34 -15.62
N ALA A 452 0.24 54.19 -15.38
CA ALA A 452 1.13 55.31 -15.14
C ALA A 452 1.69 55.84 -16.48
N ALA A 453 1.28 57.08 -16.76
CA ALA A 453 1.71 58.11 -17.71
C ALA A 453 2.99 57.90 -18.55
#